data_AF-A0A0J8QKK0-F1
#
_entry.id   AF-A0A0J8QKK0-F1
#
_cell.length_a   1.000
_cell.length_b   1.000
_cell.length_c   1.000
_cell.angle_alpha   90.00
_cell.angle_beta   90.00
_cell.angle_gamma   90.00
#
_symmetry.space_group_name_H-M   'P 1'
#
loop_
_entity.id
_entity.type
_entity.pdbx_description
1 polymer ?
#
loop_
_entity_poly.entity_id
_entity_poly.type
_entity_poly.pdbx_seq_one_letter_code
_entity_poly.pdbx_strand_id
1 'polypeptide(L)'
;MVEIMTIQIELESLRKETDIASKERKGKLEELLKGKQEEVGKLNEVWEKERAQIEEIKKTKEDLERARLDLEQAQREGNFGKAGELRYSIIPSLELKIPKEDATISATDSHSLIHDSVTADDIAGVVSRTTGIPVNKLMAGEVEKLIRMEDTLRKSVRGQDEALAAVANAVRMQRAGLSGENRPLASFMFLGPTGVGKTELCKKMAEFLFSTETAVLRFDMSEFQEKHTISRLIGSPAGYVGYEDAGQLTEAVRRKPYAVLLFDEFEKAHRDISSLLLQVLDEGFLTDAQGHKIDFRNTLIVLTSNLGADILVGADLTKGDEIAQEIRSAVMAIVQSSYAPEFLNRIDEFIIFKRLSRQALRDIVDIRLRELQSRLDDRRITLQVTDETKDWLCDRGYDPRYGARPLNRLISKEIGNHLADKLIRGEVVTGQTAYVVFNANKTGLDISTSPP
;
A
#
# COMPACT_ATOMS: atom_id res chain seq x y z
N MET A 1 -4.65 35.67 9.69
CA MET A 1 -5.50 36.54 8.83
C MET A 1 -7.00 36.27 8.97
N VAL A 2 -7.45 35.00 8.88
CA VAL A 2 -8.89 34.66 9.03
C VAL A 2 -9.47 35.15 10.36
N GLU A 3 -8.77 34.94 11.48
CA GLU A 3 -9.23 35.39 12.81
C GLU A 3 -9.39 36.91 12.95
N ILE A 4 -8.45 37.70 12.40
CA ILE A 4 -8.53 39.17 12.39
C ILE A 4 -9.77 39.63 11.62
N MET A 5 -10.05 38.97 10.49
CA MET A 5 -11.22 39.26 9.67
C MET A 5 -12.51 38.92 10.42
N THR A 6 -12.55 37.79 11.14
CA THR A 6 -13.69 37.39 11.98
C THR A 6 -13.94 38.42 13.09
N ILE A 7 -12.89 38.86 13.79
CA ILE A 7 -12.98 39.87 14.85
C ILE A 7 -13.47 41.22 14.30
N GLN A 8 -12.99 41.64 13.13
CA GLN A 8 -13.46 42.87 12.47
C GLN A 8 -14.94 42.79 12.05
N ILE A 9 -15.39 41.64 11.55
CA ILE A 9 -16.80 41.42 11.21
C ILE A 9 -17.67 41.47 12.47
N GLU A 10 -17.22 40.84 13.57
CA GLU A 10 -17.92 40.84 14.86
C GLU A 10 -17.99 42.25 15.46
N LEU A 11 -16.91 43.04 15.36
CA LEU A 11 -16.88 44.45 15.76
C LEU A 11 -17.85 45.33 14.97
N GLU A 12 -18.01 45.10 13.67
CA GLU A 12 -18.99 45.85 12.86
C GLU A 12 -20.44 45.46 13.20
N SER A 13 -20.70 44.21 13.55
CA SER A 13 -22.02 43.79 14.04
C SER A 13 -22.39 44.48 15.36
N LEU A 14 -21.42 44.69 16.24
CA LEU A 14 -21.60 45.31 17.57
C LEU A 14 -21.62 46.85 17.53
N ARG A 15 -21.48 47.47 16.36
CA ARG A 15 -21.31 48.92 16.23
C ARG A 15 -22.54 49.76 16.61
N LYS A 16 -23.74 49.21 16.42
CA LYS A 16 -25.03 49.90 16.70
C LYS A 16 -25.67 49.50 18.02
N GLU A 17 -25.09 48.55 18.74
CA GLU A 17 -25.61 48.08 20.02
C GLU A 17 -25.19 49.04 21.15
N THR A 18 -26.10 49.26 22.11
CA THR A 18 -25.94 50.30 23.14
C THR A 18 -25.98 49.74 24.57
N ASP A 19 -26.25 48.44 24.72
CA ASP A 19 -26.25 47.76 26.00
C ASP A 19 -24.85 47.64 26.59
N ILE A 20 -24.81 47.48 27.92
CA ILE A 20 -23.57 47.50 28.70
C ILE A 20 -22.70 46.29 28.36
N ALA A 21 -23.30 45.12 28.08
CA ALA A 21 -22.59 43.90 27.76
C ALA A 21 -21.91 43.97 26.37
N SER A 22 -22.59 44.52 25.36
CA SER A 22 -22.02 44.72 24.03
C SER A 22 -20.92 45.78 24.00
N LYS A 23 -20.99 46.82 24.84
CA LYS A 23 -19.88 47.77 25.01
C LYS A 23 -18.64 47.13 25.64
N GLU A 24 -18.81 46.30 26.67
CA GLU A 24 -17.69 45.59 27.31
C GLU A 24 -17.06 44.55 26.36
N ARG A 25 -17.90 43.81 25.62
CA ARG A 25 -17.47 42.83 24.62
C ARG A 25 -16.74 43.49 23.45
N LYS A 26 -17.24 44.63 22.96
CA LYS A 26 -16.57 45.44 21.95
C LYS A 26 -15.18 45.89 22.41
N GLY A 27 -15.05 46.40 23.64
CA GLY A 27 -13.75 46.80 24.20
C GLY A 27 -12.74 45.64 24.25
N LYS A 28 -13.18 44.44 24.68
CA LYS A 28 -12.33 43.24 24.70
C LYS A 28 -11.90 42.80 23.29
N LEU A 29 -12.80 42.87 22.31
CA LEU A 29 -12.50 42.54 20.91
C LEU A 29 -11.56 43.56 20.26
N GLU A 30 -11.68 44.85 20.59
CA GLU A 30 -10.74 45.90 20.12
C GLU A 30 -9.33 45.68 20.68
N GLU A 31 -9.20 45.29 21.95
CA GLU A 31 -7.92 44.96 22.58
C GLU A 31 -7.28 43.70 21.96
N LEU A 32 -8.08 42.65 21.75
CA LEU A 32 -7.66 41.43 21.05
C LEU A 32 -7.23 41.69 19.60
N LEU A 33 -7.99 42.52 18.88
CA LEU A 33 -7.67 42.91 17.50
C LEU A 33 -6.33 43.62 17.45
N LYS A 34 -6.10 44.57 18.36
CA LYS A 34 -4.84 45.31 18.44
C LYS A 34 -3.66 44.38 18.73
N GLY A 35 -3.81 43.46 19.69
CA GLY A 35 -2.78 42.46 19.98
C GLY A 35 -2.45 41.57 18.78
N LYS A 36 -3.48 41.09 18.06
CA LYS A 36 -3.30 40.28 16.84
C LYS A 36 -2.70 41.05 15.66
N GLN A 37 -3.03 42.34 15.52
CA GLN A 37 -2.44 43.20 14.49
C GLN A 37 -0.95 43.47 14.78
N GLU A 38 -0.58 43.70 16.03
CA GLU A 38 0.83 43.84 16.44
C GLU A 38 1.62 42.53 16.20
N GLU A 39 1.02 41.38 16.48
CA GLU A 39 1.61 40.06 16.20
C GLU A 39 1.86 39.85 14.70
N VAL A 40 0.87 40.18 13.85
CA VAL A 40 1.03 40.13 12.39
C VAL A 40 2.09 41.11 11.89
N GLY A 41 2.15 42.32 12.46
CA GLY A 41 3.17 43.31 12.11
C GLY A 41 4.58 42.77 12.34
N LYS A 42 4.82 42.17 13.52
CA LYS A 42 6.10 41.53 13.84
C LYS A 42 6.45 40.39 12.90
N LEU A 43 5.50 39.50 12.60
CA LEU A 43 5.72 38.38 11.69
C LEU A 43 5.98 38.84 10.25
N ASN A 44 5.29 39.88 9.77
CA ASN A 44 5.53 40.45 8.45
C ASN A 44 6.92 41.08 8.33
N GLU A 45 7.41 41.77 9.37
CA GLU A 45 8.77 42.31 9.37
C GLU A 45 9.83 41.21 9.30
N VAL A 46 9.62 40.09 10.02
CA VAL A 46 10.51 38.92 9.93
C VAL A 46 10.45 38.32 8.52
N TRP A 47 9.24 38.12 7.98
CA TRP A 47 9.04 37.56 6.65
C TRP A 47 9.65 38.41 5.52
N GLU A 48 9.47 39.72 5.55
CA GLU A 48 10.07 40.63 4.54
C GLU A 48 11.61 40.61 4.61
N LYS A 49 12.19 40.52 5.81
CA LYS A 49 13.65 40.38 5.97
C LYS A 49 14.15 39.04 5.41
N GLU A 50 13.51 37.94 5.78
CA GLU A 50 13.86 36.60 5.27
C GLU A 50 13.72 36.54 3.74
N ARG A 51 12.63 37.09 3.19
CA ARG A 51 12.39 37.13 1.75
C ARG A 51 13.45 37.96 1.03
N ALA A 52 13.80 39.14 1.54
CA ALA A 52 14.82 39.99 0.95
C ALA A 52 16.20 39.29 0.91
N GLN A 53 16.55 38.57 1.98
CA GLN A 53 17.79 37.77 2.02
C GLN A 53 17.77 36.66 0.97
N ILE A 54 16.67 35.92 0.83
CA ILE A 54 16.55 34.85 -0.18
C ILE A 54 16.63 35.43 -1.59
N GLU A 55 16.00 36.57 -1.85
CA GLU A 55 16.02 37.22 -3.17
C GLU A 55 17.42 37.74 -3.53
N GLU A 56 18.17 38.24 -2.54
CA GLU A 56 19.59 38.61 -2.70
C GLU A 56 20.47 37.39 -2.99
N ILE A 57 20.28 36.28 -2.27
CA ILE A 57 20.99 35.01 -2.50
C ILE A 57 20.67 34.47 -3.90
N LYS A 58 19.40 34.48 -4.31
CA LYS A 58 18.95 34.03 -5.62
C LYS A 58 19.62 34.85 -6.73
N LYS A 59 19.61 36.17 -6.63
CA LYS A 59 20.27 37.06 -7.60
C LYS A 59 21.76 36.81 -7.67
N THR A 60 22.42 36.61 -6.52
CA THR A 60 23.85 36.29 -6.47
C THR A 60 24.17 34.94 -7.13
N LYS A 61 23.32 33.92 -6.95
CA LYS A 61 23.42 32.62 -7.65
C LYS A 61 23.23 32.76 -9.17
N GLU A 62 22.26 33.56 -9.61
CA GLU A 62 22.06 33.84 -11.04
C GLU A 62 23.27 34.55 -11.66
N ASP A 63 23.83 35.54 -10.98
CA ASP A 63 25.02 36.26 -11.41
C ASP A 63 26.27 35.34 -11.44
N LEU A 64 26.39 34.41 -10.49
CA LEU A 64 27.44 33.39 -10.46
C LEU A 64 27.38 32.46 -11.67
N GLU A 65 26.19 31.93 -11.98
CA GLU A 65 26.00 31.03 -13.13
C GLU A 65 26.28 31.76 -14.46
N ARG A 66 25.86 33.03 -14.58
CA ARG A 66 26.24 33.85 -15.75
C ARG A 66 27.76 34.04 -15.83
N ALA A 67 28.43 34.35 -14.73
CA ALA A 67 29.88 34.52 -14.70
C ALA A 67 30.63 33.22 -15.08
N ARG A 68 30.10 32.05 -14.71
CA ARG A 68 30.63 30.73 -15.09
C ARG A 68 30.47 30.47 -16.59
N LEU A 69 29.29 30.76 -17.17
CA LEU A 69 29.05 30.66 -18.61
C LEU A 69 29.94 31.62 -19.41
N ASP A 70 30.06 32.86 -18.95
CA ASP A 70 30.93 33.88 -19.56
C ASP A 70 32.41 33.47 -19.53
N LEU A 71 32.85 32.79 -18.46
CA LEU A 71 34.20 32.26 -18.34
C LEU A 71 34.46 31.17 -19.39
N GLU A 72 33.54 30.22 -19.55
CA GLU A 72 33.65 29.19 -20.60
C GLU A 72 33.68 29.80 -21.99
N GLN A 73 32.84 30.79 -22.26
CA GLN A 73 32.80 31.47 -23.54
C GLN A 73 34.12 32.23 -23.81
N ALA A 74 34.61 32.99 -22.82
CA ALA A 74 35.88 33.72 -22.94
C ALA A 74 37.08 32.78 -23.17
N GLN A 75 37.05 31.56 -22.59
CA GLN A 75 38.06 30.53 -22.85
C GLN A 75 37.99 29.99 -24.28
N ARG A 76 36.78 29.75 -24.83
CA ARG A 76 36.60 29.28 -26.21
C ARG A 76 37.00 30.32 -27.25
N GLU A 77 36.75 31.60 -26.96
CA GLU A 77 37.10 32.72 -27.85
C GLU A 77 38.57 33.16 -27.74
N GLY A 78 39.35 32.55 -26.82
CA GLY A 78 40.76 32.89 -26.60
C GLY A 78 40.98 34.23 -25.89
N ASN A 79 39.95 34.80 -25.27
CA ASN A 79 40.04 36.04 -24.49
C ASN A 79 40.52 35.74 -23.05
N PHE A 80 41.82 35.46 -22.92
CA PHE A 80 42.43 35.08 -21.64
C PHE A 80 42.44 36.21 -20.59
N GLY A 81 42.35 37.48 -21.02
CA GLY A 81 42.24 38.62 -20.10
C GLY A 81 40.92 38.61 -19.34
N LYS A 82 39.79 38.54 -20.06
CA LYS A 82 38.45 38.43 -19.46
C LYS A 82 38.28 37.13 -18.66
N ALA A 83 38.85 36.03 -19.14
CA ALA A 83 38.83 34.76 -18.41
C ALA A 83 39.60 34.81 -17.08
N GLY A 84 40.73 35.53 -17.02
CA GLY A 84 41.48 35.72 -15.79
C GLY A 84 40.71 36.54 -14.75
N GLU A 85 40.07 37.63 -15.17
CA GLU A 85 39.25 38.48 -14.29
C GLU A 85 38.04 37.71 -13.73
N LEU A 86 37.32 36.98 -14.58
CA LEU A 86 36.16 36.17 -14.17
C LEU A 86 36.58 35.08 -13.18
N ARG A 87 37.68 34.36 -13.47
CA ARG A 87 38.13 33.23 -12.66
C ARG A 87 38.72 33.62 -11.30
N TYR A 88 39.49 34.70 -11.24
CA TYR A 88 40.26 35.05 -10.03
C TYR A 88 39.65 36.19 -9.21
N SER A 89 38.72 36.98 -9.76
CA SER A 89 38.11 38.11 -9.07
C SER A 89 36.59 37.93 -8.92
N ILE A 90 35.87 37.87 -10.05
CA ILE A 90 34.40 37.98 -10.05
C ILE A 90 33.75 36.73 -9.44
N ILE A 91 34.08 35.53 -9.92
CA ILE A 91 33.49 34.27 -9.42
C ILE A 91 33.80 34.08 -7.92
N PRO A 92 35.06 34.19 -7.44
CA PRO A 92 35.34 34.08 -6.01
C PRO A 92 34.60 35.11 -5.15
N SER A 93 34.41 36.33 -5.64
CA SER A 93 33.67 37.37 -4.91
C SER A 93 32.17 37.07 -4.77
N LEU A 94 31.58 36.42 -5.78
CA LEU A 94 30.18 35.97 -5.77
C LEU A 94 30.02 34.73 -4.90
N GLU A 95 30.95 33.77 -4.95
CA GLU A 95 30.95 32.59 -4.08
C GLU A 95 31.08 32.95 -2.59
N LEU A 96 31.85 34.01 -2.25
CA LEU A 96 31.95 34.51 -0.88
C LEU A 96 30.66 35.15 -0.36
N LYS A 97 29.82 35.70 -1.24
CA LYS A 97 28.54 36.31 -0.87
C LYS A 97 27.43 35.27 -0.68
N ILE A 98 27.61 34.07 -1.21
CA ILE A 98 26.67 32.96 -1.00
C ILE A 98 27.04 32.30 0.33
N PRO A 99 26.12 32.25 1.32
CA PRO A 99 26.38 31.51 2.55
C PRO A 99 26.66 30.04 2.21
N LYS A 100 27.75 29.48 2.76
CA LYS A 100 28.10 28.07 2.58
C LYS A 100 27.05 27.21 3.29
N GLU A 101 26.52 26.21 2.57
CA GLU A 101 25.42 25.33 3.02
C GLU A 101 25.65 24.68 4.41
N ASP A 102 26.90 24.52 4.84
CA ASP A 102 27.25 23.92 6.14
C ASP A 102 27.11 24.86 7.35
N ALA A 103 27.04 26.19 7.17
CA ALA A 103 27.14 27.15 8.27
C ALA A 103 25.80 27.52 8.94
N THR A 104 24.67 27.11 8.37
CA THR A 104 23.32 27.52 8.82
C THR A 104 22.41 26.36 9.22
N ILE A 105 22.88 25.11 9.16
CA ILE A 105 22.14 23.96 9.71
C ILE A 105 22.54 23.72 11.18
N SER A 106 22.78 24.79 11.94
CA SER A 106 22.69 24.74 13.38
C SER A 106 21.21 24.76 13.74
N ALA A 107 20.77 23.69 14.38
CA ALA A 107 19.39 23.37 14.74
C ALA A 107 18.73 24.35 15.74
N THR A 108 18.71 25.64 15.42
CA THR A 108 18.32 26.71 16.37
C THR A 108 17.16 27.59 15.93
N ASP A 109 16.75 27.60 14.65
CA ASP A 109 15.64 28.45 14.22
C ASP A 109 14.37 27.66 13.89
N SER A 110 13.71 27.18 14.94
CA SER A 110 12.30 26.74 14.89
C SER A 110 11.31 27.90 14.60
N HIS A 111 11.81 29.06 14.18
CA HIS A 111 11.07 30.31 13.98
C HIS A 111 11.22 30.91 12.57
N SER A 112 11.92 30.24 11.64
CA SER A 112 11.98 30.70 10.23
C SER A 112 10.59 30.59 9.60
N LEU A 113 10.09 31.68 9.02
CA LEU A 113 8.79 31.70 8.34
C LEU A 113 8.89 31.17 6.90
N ILE A 114 10.11 31.16 6.35
CA ILE A 114 10.40 30.62 5.02
C ILE A 114 11.31 29.39 5.14
N HIS A 115 10.88 28.28 4.53
CA HIS A 115 11.70 27.09 4.35
C HIS A 115 12.37 27.14 2.98
N ASP A 116 13.69 27.37 2.94
CA ASP A 116 14.48 27.47 1.70
C ASP A 116 15.03 26.11 1.23
N SER A 117 15.03 25.08 2.11
CA SER A 117 15.49 23.74 1.77
C SER A 117 14.31 22.80 1.50
N VAL A 118 14.41 22.05 0.40
CA VAL A 118 13.49 20.95 0.13
C VAL A 118 13.86 19.81 1.08
N THR A 119 12.98 19.52 2.03
CA THR A 119 13.17 18.43 2.97
C THR A 119 12.60 17.12 2.43
N ALA A 120 12.94 16.00 3.08
CA ALA A 120 12.33 14.71 2.77
C ALA A 120 10.80 14.75 2.92
N ASP A 121 10.29 15.55 3.86
CA ASP A 121 8.85 15.72 4.11
C ASP A 121 8.14 16.46 2.98
N ASP A 122 8.81 17.44 2.35
CA ASP A 122 8.26 18.16 1.19
C ASP A 122 8.13 17.25 -0.04
N ILE A 123 9.18 16.46 -0.31
CA ILE A 123 9.19 15.46 -1.38
C ILE A 123 8.10 14.42 -1.12
N ALA A 124 8.02 13.93 0.11
CA ALA A 124 6.95 13.05 0.57
C ALA A 124 5.57 13.66 0.30
N GLY A 125 5.31 14.90 0.68
CA GLY A 125 4.02 15.56 0.44
C GLY A 125 3.61 15.57 -1.04
N VAL A 126 4.55 15.81 -1.94
CA VAL A 126 4.32 15.78 -3.40
C VAL A 126 4.04 14.36 -3.90
N VAL A 127 4.86 13.39 -3.50
CA VAL A 127 4.67 11.97 -3.85
C VAL A 127 3.32 11.48 -3.33
N SER A 128 2.93 11.87 -2.13
CA SER A 128 1.64 11.48 -1.53
C SER A 128 0.45 12.00 -2.31
N ARG A 129 0.45 13.28 -2.68
CA ARG A 129 -0.65 13.88 -3.47
C ARG A 129 -0.79 13.23 -4.85
N THR A 130 0.34 12.80 -5.43
CA THR A 130 0.38 12.21 -6.77
C THR A 130 -0.02 10.74 -6.76
N THR A 131 0.38 9.99 -5.74
CA THR A 131 0.17 8.54 -5.64
C THR A 131 -1.04 8.15 -4.79
N GLY A 132 -1.56 9.06 -3.98
CA GLY A 132 -2.56 8.79 -2.94
C GLY A 132 -2.00 8.06 -1.71
N ILE A 133 -0.68 7.83 -1.64
CA ILE A 133 -0.04 7.05 -0.56
C ILE A 133 0.52 8.00 0.51
N PRO A 134 0.06 7.95 1.78
CA PRO A 134 0.58 8.81 2.85
C PRO A 134 2.01 8.42 3.27
N VAL A 135 2.94 9.38 3.22
CA VAL A 135 4.40 9.11 3.34
C VAL A 135 4.98 9.35 4.74
N ASN A 136 4.16 9.72 5.73
CA ASN A 136 4.56 9.97 7.13
C ASN A 136 5.14 8.73 7.87
N LYS A 137 5.58 7.68 7.15
CA LYS A 137 5.97 6.37 7.70
C LYS A 137 7.44 5.99 7.46
N LEU A 138 8.25 6.81 6.81
CA LEU A 138 9.44 6.33 6.09
C LEU A 138 10.69 5.95 6.91
N MET A 139 10.84 6.28 8.21
CA MET A 139 12.10 5.98 8.92
C MET A 139 11.91 5.20 10.23
N ALA A 140 11.29 5.79 11.26
CA ALA A 140 11.11 5.09 12.55
C ALA A 140 9.89 4.13 12.57
N GLY A 141 8.86 4.45 11.78
CA GLY A 141 7.62 3.68 11.74
C GLY A 141 7.72 2.34 10.98
N GLU A 142 8.67 2.20 10.05
CA GLU A 142 8.82 0.97 9.27
C GLU A 142 9.25 -0.22 10.14
N VAL A 143 10.16 0.00 11.11
CA VAL A 143 10.65 -1.05 12.00
C VAL A 143 9.54 -1.57 12.91
N GLU A 144 8.80 -0.69 13.59
CA GLU A 144 7.69 -1.11 14.45
C GLU A 144 6.59 -1.79 13.64
N LYS A 145 6.33 -1.31 12.42
CA LYS A 145 5.38 -1.92 11.49
C LYS A 145 5.81 -3.34 11.12
N LEU A 146 7.09 -3.57 10.82
CA LEU A 146 7.64 -4.90 10.52
C LEU A 146 7.59 -5.85 11.73
N ILE A 147 7.82 -5.35 12.94
CA ILE A 147 7.70 -6.14 14.19
C ILE A 147 6.25 -6.59 14.40
N ARG A 148 5.27 -5.75 14.06
CA ARG A 148 3.82 -6.05 14.18
C ARG A 148 3.21 -6.54 12.87
N MET A 149 4.01 -7.11 11.97
CA MET A 149 3.53 -7.53 10.66
C MET A 149 2.49 -8.64 10.78
N GLU A 150 2.77 -9.68 11.57
CA GLU A 150 1.86 -10.81 11.80
C GLU A 150 0.53 -10.35 12.37
N ASP A 151 0.54 -9.47 13.38
CA ASP A 151 -0.67 -8.95 14.00
C ASP A 151 -1.52 -8.16 13.00
N THR A 152 -0.86 -7.41 12.13
CA THR A 152 -1.54 -6.63 11.07
C THR A 152 -2.16 -7.55 10.04
N LEU A 153 -1.43 -8.56 9.56
CA LEU A 153 -1.95 -9.54 8.61
C LEU A 153 -3.06 -10.41 9.22
N ARG A 154 -2.93 -10.78 10.49
CA ARG A 154 -3.91 -11.58 11.25
C ARG A 154 -5.27 -10.89 11.35
N LYS A 155 -5.32 -9.54 11.29
CA LYS A 155 -6.60 -8.80 11.27
C LYS A 155 -7.51 -9.22 10.12
N SER A 156 -6.93 -9.62 8.99
CA SER A 156 -7.63 -9.93 7.74
C SER A 156 -7.54 -11.42 7.36
N VAL A 157 -6.42 -12.07 7.63
CA VAL A 157 -6.18 -13.49 7.32
C VAL A 157 -6.27 -14.31 8.61
N ARG A 158 -7.29 -15.17 8.72
CA ARG A 158 -7.60 -15.92 9.95
C ARG A 158 -7.26 -17.40 9.83
N GLY A 159 -6.74 -17.96 10.91
CA GLY A 159 -6.46 -19.40 11.03
C GLY A 159 -5.29 -19.89 10.18
N GLN A 160 -4.33 -19.02 9.83
CA GLN A 160 -3.15 -19.38 9.03
C GLN A 160 -1.85 -18.87 9.67
N ASP A 161 -1.73 -18.97 11.00
CA ASP A 161 -0.64 -18.33 11.75
C ASP A 161 0.77 -18.78 11.32
N GLU A 162 0.96 -20.05 10.95
CA GLU A 162 2.23 -20.53 10.40
C GLU A 162 2.59 -19.81 9.09
N ALA A 163 1.62 -19.63 8.20
CA ALA A 163 1.81 -18.90 6.94
C ALA A 163 2.14 -17.42 7.19
N LEU A 164 1.47 -16.79 8.15
CA LEU A 164 1.74 -15.40 8.53
C LEU A 164 3.15 -15.24 9.09
N ALA A 165 3.58 -16.14 9.98
CA ALA A 165 4.90 -16.12 10.59
C ALA A 165 6.01 -16.36 9.54
N ALA A 166 5.85 -17.35 8.67
CA ALA A 166 6.83 -17.65 7.61
C ALA A 166 7.02 -16.46 6.66
N VAL A 167 5.92 -15.86 6.20
CA VAL A 167 5.96 -14.66 5.35
C VAL A 167 6.62 -13.49 6.07
N ALA A 168 6.23 -13.20 7.32
CA ALA A 168 6.78 -12.08 8.07
C ALA A 168 8.28 -12.26 8.35
N ASN A 169 8.71 -13.48 8.67
CA ASN A 169 10.13 -13.82 8.85
C ASN A 169 10.94 -13.58 7.57
N ALA A 170 10.47 -14.08 6.42
CA ALA A 170 11.15 -13.89 5.14
C ALA A 170 11.28 -12.41 4.77
N VAL A 171 10.22 -11.62 4.93
CA VAL A 171 10.25 -10.17 4.71
C VAL A 171 11.22 -9.47 5.66
N ARG A 172 11.24 -9.86 6.95
CA ARG A 172 12.17 -9.29 7.94
C ARG A 172 13.62 -9.63 7.62
N MET A 173 13.92 -10.85 7.16
CA MET A 173 15.27 -11.23 6.72
C MET A 173 15.74 -10.37 5.56
N GLN A 174 14.86 -10.13 4.58
CA GLN A 174 15.18 -9.27 3.43
C GLN A 174 15.45 -7.82 3.86
N ARG A 175 14.60 -7.25 4.71
CA ARG A 175 14.78 -5.88 5.20
C ARG A 175 16.00 -5.71 6.10
N ALA A 176 16.43 -6.77 6.78
CA ALA A 176 17.67 -6.81 7.54
C ALA A 176 18.92 -6.99 6.66
N GLY A 177 18.77 -7.14 5.34
CA GLY A 177 19.89 -7.38 4.42
C GLY A 177 20.52 -8.77 4.58
N LEU A 178 19.79 -9.73 5.15
CA LEU A 178 20.25 -11.10 5.37
C LEU A 178 19.88 -12.04 4.21
N SER A 179 19.17 -11.54 3.20
CA SER A 179 18.88 -12.24 1.95
C SER A 179 19.90 -11.88 0.86
N GLY A 180 20.07 -12.73 -0.15
CA GLY A 180 20.94 -12.42 -1.29
C GLY A 180 20.49 -11.18 -2.08
N GLU A 181 21.44 -10.32 -2.46
CA GLU A 181 21.17 -9.03 -3.15
C GLU A 181 20.63 -9.16 -4.57
N ASN A 182 20.83 -10.32 -5.22
CA ASN A 182 20.45 -10.58 -6.60
C ASN A 182 19.19 -11.45 -6.73
N ARG A 183 18.32 -11.46 -5.72
CA ARG A 183 17.09 -12.27 -5.73
C ARG A 183 15.86 -11.39 -5.48
N PRO A 184 14.66 -11.84 -5.86
CA PRO A 184 13.41 -11.21 -5.44
C PRO A 184 13.34 -11.07 -3.91
N LEU A 185 12.46 -10.20 -3.42
CA LEU A 185 12.33 -9.91 -1.98
C LEU A 185 12.11 -11.18 -1.16
N ALA A 186 11.27 -12.07 -1.68
CA ALA A 186 11.03 -13.40 -1.19
C ALA A 186 10.25 -14.20 -2.24
N SER A 187 10.37 -15.52 -2.18
CA SER A 187 9.62 -16.45 -3.02
C SER A 187 8.93 -17.52 -2.17
N PHE A 188 7.63 -17.71 -2.41
CA PHE A 188 6.81 -18.65 -1.65
C PHE A 188 6.02 -19.58 -2.56
N MET A 189 5.91 -20.84 -2.15
CA MET A 189 4.94 -21.80 -2.70
C MET A 189 3.82 -22.05 -1.67
N PHE A 190 2.63 -21.54 -1.94
CA PHE A 190 1.43 -21.68 -1.12
C PHE A 190 0.64 -22.93 -1.52
N LEU A 191 0.75 -23.97 -0.70
CA LEU A 191 0.12 -25.27 -0.88
C LEU A 191 -1.18 -25.36 -0.07
N GLY A 192 -2.17 -26.11 -0.54
CA GLY A 192 -3.43 -26.33 0.21
C GLY A 192 -4.71 -26.15 -0.59
N PRO A 193 -5.89 -26.28 0.03
CA PRO A 193 -7.17 -26.19 -0.67
C PRO A 193 -7.52 -24.76 -1.11
N THR A 194 -8.55 -24.63 -1.95
CA THR A 194 -9.04 -23.32 -2.40
C THR A 194 -9.84 -22.60 -1.31
N GLY A 195 -9.85 -21.26 -1.34
CA GLY A 195 -10.72 -20.45 -0.48
C GLY A 195 -10.32 -20.40 1.01
N VAL A 196 -9.08 -20.78 1.36
CA VAL A 196 -8.56 -20.73 2.75
C VAL A 196 -7.72 -19.49 3.07
N GLY A 197 -7.49 -18.61 2.09
CA GLY A 197 -6.83 -17.32 2.32
C GLY A 197 -5.50 -17.08 1.59
N LYS A 198 -5.07 -17.98 0.69
CA LYS A 198 -3.83 -17.81 -0.11
C LYS A 198 -3.76 -16.46 -0.84
N THR A 199 -4.75 -16.17 -1.69
CA THR A 199 -4.84 -14.91 -2.44
C THR A 199 -5.05 -13.71 -1.52
N GLU A 200 -5.80 -13.89 -0.42
CA GLU A 200 -6.05 -12.81 0.53
C GLU A 200 -4.76 -12.39 1.24
N LEU A 201 -3.90 -13.35 1.60
CA LEU A 201 -2.58 -13.06 2.14
C LEU A 201 -1.75 -12.24 1.16
N CYS A 202 -1.74 -12.58 -0.13
CA CYS A 202 -1.02 -11.79 -1.15
C CYS A 202 -1.50 -10.33 -1.21
N LYS A 203 -2.82 -10.11 -1.17
CA LYS A 203 -3.40 -8.75 -1.18
C LYS A 203 -2.97 -7.96 0.06
N LYS A 204 -3.03 -8.60 1.23
CA LYS A 204 -2.65 -7.96 2.49
C LYS A 204 -1.14 -7.73 2.61
N MET A 205 -0.33 -8.59 2.00
CA MET A 205 1.10 -8.34 1.84
C MET A 205 1.37 -7.15 0.92
N ALA A 206 0.67 -7.04 -0.21
CA ALA A 206 0.80 -5.90 -1.12
C ALA A 206 0.37 -4.58 -0.46
N GLU A 207 -0.77 -4.60 0.25
CA GLU A 207 -1.23 -3.46 1.05
C GLU A 207 -0.22 -3.09 2.14
N PHE A 208 0.35 -4.08 2.83
CA PHE A 208 1.30 -3.83 3.91
C PHE A 208 2.64 -3.29 3.40
N LEU A 209 3.23 -3.91 2.37
CA LEU A 209 4.57 -3.60 1.86
C LEU A 209 4.57 -2.40 0.90
N PHE A 210 3.57 -2.32 0.03
CA PHE A 210 3.51 -1.33 -1.05
C PHE A 210 2.38 -0.32 -0.88
N SER A 211 1.67 -0.36 0.26
CA SER A 211 0.57 0.56 0.60
C SER A 211 -0.62 0.52 -0.36
N THR A 212 -0.71 -0.51 -1.21
CA THR A 212 -1.83 -0.69 -2.14
C THR A 212 -2.07 -2.16 -2.47
N GLU A 213 -3.33 -2.59 -2.47
CA GLU A 213 -3.71 -3.93 -2.95
C GLU A 213 -3.53 -4.09 -4.47
N THR A 214 -3.52 -2.97 -5.23
CA THR A 214 -3.35 -2.99 -6.68
C THR A 214 -1.91 -3.26 -7.14
N ALA A 215 -0.99 -3.44 -6.19
CA ALA A 215 0.35 -3.95 -6.41
C ALA A 215 0.39 -5.48 -6.53
N VAL A 216 -0.74 -6.20 -6.35
CA VAL A 216 -0.84 -7.61 -6.72
C VAL A 216 -1.00 -7.73 -8.24
N LEU A 217 -0.02 -8.33 -8.90
CA LEU A 217 -0.09 -8.71 -10.31
C LEU A 217 -0.43 -10.20 -10.37
N ARG A 218 -1.67 -10.52 -10.75
CA ARG A 218 -2.17 -11.90 -10.78
C ARG A 218 -2.07 -12.48 -12.20
N PHE A 219 -1.49 -13.66 -12.30
CA PHE A 219 -1.40 -14.45 -13.51
C PHE A 219 -2.05 -15.81 -13.27
N ASP A 220 -3.10 -16.13 -14.02
CA ASP A 220 -3.78 -17.42 -13.94
C ASP A 220 -3.04 -18.44 -14.82
N MET A 221 -2.38 -19.42 -14.20
CA MET A 221 -1.56 -20.39 -14.95
C MET A 221 -2.38 -21.38 -15.76
N SER A 222 -3.70 -21.47 -15.51
CA SER A 222 -4.60 -22.23 -16.38
C SER A 222 -4.69 -21.64 -17.79
N GLU A 223 -4.31 -20.37 -18.01
CA GLU A 223 -4.21 -19.75 -19.35
C GLU A 223 -2.88 -20.05 -20.06
N PHE A 224 -1.90 -20.63 -19.35
CA PHE A 224 -0.53 -20.82 -19.83
C PHE A 224 -0.10 -22.30 -19.90
N GLN A 225 -1.02 -23.17 -20.34
CA GLN A 225 -0.78 -24.61 -20.40
C GLN A 225 0.03 -25.04 -21.63
N GLU A 226 0.03 -24.23 -22.69
CA GLU A 226 0.63 -24.59 -23.97
C GLU A 226 1.88 -23.78 -24.27
N LYS A 227 2.84 -24.35 -25.01
CA LYS A 227 4.12 -23.70 -25.30
C LYS A 227 3.98 -22.32 -25.96
N HIS A 228 3.02 -22.15 -26.86
CA HIS A 228 2.82 -20.88 -27.56
C HIS A 228 2.25 -19.77 -26.65
N THR A 229 1.59 -20.14 -25.55
CA THR A 229 1.03 -19.17 -24.60
C THR A 229 2.10 -18.53 -23.72
N ILE A 230 3.26 -19.17 -23.56
CA ILE A 230 4.42 -18.65 -22.81
C ILE A 230 4.95 -17.37 -23.46
N SER A 231 4.94 -17.28 -24.79
CA SER A 231 5.32 -16.07 -25.50
C SER A 231 4.42 -14.89 -25.14
N ARG A 232 3.16 -15.11 -24.74
CA ARG A 232 2.31 -14.00 -24.24
C ARG A 232 2.76 -13.47 -22.87
N LEU A 233 3.44 -14.30 -22.07
CA LEU A 233 3.92 -13.93 -20.74
C LEU A 233 5.18 -13.06 -20.83
N ILE A 234 6.14 -13.40 -21.70
CA ILE A 234 7.44 -12.71 -21.83
C ILE A 234 7.48 -11.70 -22.99
N GLY A 235 6.70 -11.97 -24.04
CA GLY A 235 6.76 -11.31 -25.34
C GLY A 235 7.09 -12.31 -26.46
N SER A 236 6.75 -11.96 -27.69
CA SER A 236 7.10 -12.76 -28.87
C SER A 236 8.45 -12.34 -29.46
N PRO A 237 9.33 -13.28 -29.87
CA PRO A 237 10.58 -12.96 -30.54
C PRO A 237 10.36 -12.28 -31.90
N ALA A 238 11.38 -11.59 -32.42
CA ALA A 238 11.38 -11.01 -33.76
C ALA A 238 11.01 -12.04 -34.84
N GLY A 239 9.97 -11.74 -35.63
CA GLY A 239 9.48 -12.58 -36.72
C GLY A 239 8.30 -13.50 -36.39
N TYR A 240 7.76 -13.47 -35.17
CA TYR A 240 6.52 -14.17 -34.79
C TYR A 240 5.28 -13.24 -34.85
N VAL A 241 4.11 -13.81 -35.11
CA VAL A 241 2.83 -13.09 -35.03
C VAL A 241 2.63 -12.62 -33.58
N GLY A 242 2.40 -11.31 -33.38
CA GLY A 242 2.37 -10.68 -32.05
C GLY A 242 3.72 -10.14 -31.57
N TYR A 243 4.68 -9.88 -32.46
CA TYR A 243 5.96 -9.24 -32.14
C TYR A 243 5.82 -7.86 -31.46
N GLU A 244 4.76 -7.12 -31.77
CA GLU A 244 4.47 -5.83 -31.13
C GLU A 244 3.80 -5.99 -29.75
N ASP A 245 3.34 -7.18 -29.39
CA ASP A 245 2.70 -7.43 -28.10
C ASP A 245 3.76 -7.61 -27.02
N ALA A 246 3.86 -6.62 -26.14
CA ALA A 246 4.70 -6.71 -24.94
C ALA A 246 4.22 -7.85 -24.03
N GLY A 247 5.17 -8.57 -23.42
CA GLY A 247 4.85 -9.66 -22.52
C GLY A 247 4.05 -9.20 -21.31
N GLN A 248 3.02 -9.96 -20.94
CA GLN A 248 2.15 -9.62 -19.82
C GLN A 248 2.92 -9.52 -18.50
N LEU A 249 3.88 -10.42 -18.23
CA LEU A 249 4.68 -10.39 -17.01
C LEU A 249 5.75 -9.31 -17.06
N THR A 250 6.52 -9.28 -18.14
CA THR A 250 7.65 -8.36 -18.31
C THR A 250 7.20 -6.90 -18.29
N GLU A 251 6.13 -6.55 -19.00
CA GLU A 251 5.60 -5.19 -19.02
C GLU A 251 4.89 -4.81 -17.71
N ALA A 252 4.19 -5.75 -17.06
CA ALA A 252 3.56 -5.49 -15.78
C ALA A 252 4.58 -5.16 -14.69
N VAL A 253 5.69 -5.91 -14.63
CA VAL A 253 6.79 -5.68 -13.68
C VAL A 253 7.57 -4.41 -14.05
N ARG A 254 7.81 -4.15 -15.34
CA ARG A 254 8.44 -2.91 -15.79
C ARG A 254 7.65 -1.66 -15.37
N ARG A 255 6.32 -1.71 -15.43
CA ARG A 255 5.45 -0.61 -14.99
C ARG A 255 5.31 -0.53 -13.46
N LYS A 256 5.35 -1.68 -12.78
CA LYS A 256 5.22 -1.78 -11.33
C LYS A 256 6.33 -2.69 -10.76
N PRO A 257 7.54 -2.15 -10.55
CA PRO A 257 8.67 -2.94 -10.03
C PRO A 257 8.47 -3.40 -8.58
N TYR A 258 7.65 -2.68 -7.82
CA TYR A 258 7.27 -2.98 -6.44
C TYR A 258 5.90 -3.66 -6.44
N ALA A 259 5.91 -4.99 -6.53
CA ALA A 259 4.69 -5.77 -6.72
C ALA A 259 4.75 -7.15 -6.06
N VAL A 260 3.57 -7.67 -5.71
CA VAL A 260 3.40 -9.08 -5.38
C VAL A 260 2.96 -9.81 -6.64
N LEU A 261 3.80 -10.68 -7.17
CA LEU A 261 3.53 -11.50 -8.34
C LEU A 261 2.84 -12.78 -7.89
N LEU A 262 1.55 -12.90 -8.19
CA LEU A 262 0.75 -14.08 -7.83
C LEU A 262 0.55 -14.95 -9.07
N PHE A 263 1.20 -16.12 -9.09
CA PHE A 263 0.97 -17.18 -10.06
C PHE A 263 -0.06 -18.16 -9.49
N ASP A 264 -1.30 -18.04 -9.94
CA ASP A 264 -2.44 -18.84 -9.47
C ASP A 264 -2.47 -20.20 -10.18
N GLU A 265 -2.86 -21.26 -9.48
CA GLU A 265 -2.93 -22.65 -10.00
C GLU A 265 -1.65 -23.13 -10.74
N PHE A 266 -0.48 -22.93 -10.14
CA PHE A 266 0.83 -23.16 -10.79
C PHE A 266 1.05 -24.61 -11.27
N GLU A 267 0.31 -25.59 -10.75
CA GLU A 267 0.32 -26.98 -11.25
C GLU A 267 -0.24 -27.13 -12.66
N LYS A 268 -0.98 -26.14 -13.15
CA LYS A 268 -1.53 -26.13 -14.51
C LYS A 268 -0.59 -25.51 -15.53
N ALA A 269 0.43 -24.78 -15.08
CA ALA A 269 1.40 -24.12 -15.94
C ALA A 269 2.14 -25.11 -16.84
N HIS A 270 2.49 -24.68 -18.05
CA HIS A 270 3.45 -25.41 -18.88
C HIS A 270 4.81 -25.50 -18.16
N ARG A 271 5.51 -26.64 -18.30
CA ARG A 271 6.77 -26.92 -17.59
C ARG A 271 7.85 -25.85 -17.79
N ASP A 272 7.98 -25.36 -19.02
CA ASP A 272 8.95 -24.30 -19.38
C ASP A 272 8.79 -22.99 -18.58
N ILE A 273 7.63 -22.73 -17.96
CA ILE A 273 7.43 -21.54 -17.10
C ILE A 273 8.26 -21.66 -15.81
N SER A 274 8.41 -22.86 -15.26
CA SER A 274 9.27 -23.08 -14.09
C SER A 274 10.74 -22.82 -14.42
N SER A 275 11.20 -23.22 -15.60
CA SER A 275 12.54 -22.94 -16.11
C SER A 275 12.80 -21.44 -16.31
N LEU A 276 11.80 -20.71 -16.82
CA LEU A 276 11.84 -19.26 -16.97
C LEU A 276 11.93 -18.56 -15.61
N LEU A 277 11.09 -18.97 -14.66
CA LEU A 277 11.10 -18.39 -13.31
C LEU A 277 12.39 -18.71 -12.54
N LEU A 278 13.10 -19.78 -12.89
CA LEU A 278 14.40 -20.10 -12.30
C LEU A 278 15.40 -18.94 -12.49
N GLN A 279 15.44 -18.34 -13.68
CA GLN A 279 16.28 -17.17 -13.96
C GLN A 279 15.92 -16.00 -13.03
N VAL A 280 14.62 -15.78 -12.82
CA VAL A 280 14.13 -14.72 -11.95
C VAL A 280 14.49 -14.97 -10.48
N LEU A 281 14.36 -16.22 -10.02
CA LEU A 281 14.64 -16.60 -8.64
C LEU A 281 16.14 -16.61 -8.31
N ASP A 282 17.01 -16.79 -9.31
CA ASP A 282 18.47 -16.83 -9.14
C ASP A 282 19.15 -15.48 -9.37
N GLU A 283 18.78 -14.79 -10.45
CA GLU A 283 19.46 -13.55 -10.87
C GLU A 283 18.64 -12.30 -10.56
N GLY A 284 17.34 -12.44 -10.24
CA GLY A 284 16.48 -11.30 -9.97
C GLY A 284 16.11 -10.51 -11.23
N PHE A 285 16.37 -11.07 -12.42
CA PHE A 285 16.03 -10.44 -13.69
C PHE A 285 15.40 -11.43 -14.68
N LEU A 286 14.62 -10.90 -15.60
CA LEU A 286 14.13 -11.63 -16.77
C LEU A 286 14.42 -10.81 -18.02
N THR A 287 14.98 -11.44 -19.05
CA THR A 287 15.13 -10.80 -20.35
C THR A 287 13.86 -11.01 -21.16
N ASP A 288 13.24 -9.92 -21.64
CA ASP A 288 12.10 -10.02 -22.53
C ASP A 288 12.51 -10.51 -23.93
N ALA A 289 11.51 -10.78 -24.79
CA ALA A 289 11.79 -11.26 -26.14
C ALA A 289 12.44 -10.21 -27.08
N GLN A 290 12.48 -8.94 -26.65
CA GLN A 290 13.12 -7.82 -27.35
C GLN A 290 14.56 -7.56 -26.85
N GLY A 291 15.00 -8.28 -25.80
CA GLY A 291 16.33 -8.15 -25.21
C GLY A 291 16.43 -7.16 -24.05
N HIS A 292 15.32 -6.59 -23.58
CA HIS A 292 15.33 -5.73 -22.40
C HIS A 292 15.41 -6.56 -21.12
N LYS A 293 16.31 -6.18 -20.22
CA LYS A 293 16.47 -6.81 -18.91
C LYS A 293 15.52 -6.15 -17.91
N ILE A 294 14.52 -6.89 -17.44
CA ILE A 294 13.51 -6.45 -16.48
C ILE A 294 13.92 -6.88 -15.07
N ASP A 295 13.84 -5.97 -14.10
CA ASP A 295 14.26 -6.17 -12.71
C ASP A 295 13.11 -6.67 -11.81
N PHE A 296 13.34 -7.77 -11.11
CA PHE A 296 12.41 -8.42 -10.20
C PHE A 296 12.87 -8.37 -8.73
N ARG A 297 14.00 -7.75 -8.41
CA ARG A 297 14.55 -7.71 -7.04
C ARG A 297 13.61 -7.06 -6.02
N ASN A 298 12.76 -6.13 -6.46
CA ASN A 298 11.74 -5.47 -5.64
C ASN A 298 10.37 -6.15 -5.67
N THR A 299 10.28 -7.36 -6.23
CA THR A 299 9.04 -8.14 -6.30
C THR A 299 9.02 -9.24 -5.27
N LEU A 300 7.81 -9.61 -4.84
CA LEU A 300 7.56 -10.77 -4.00
C LEU A 300 6.84 -11.82 -4.85
N ILE A 301 7.41 -13.00 -4.99
CA ILE A 301 6.89 -14.05 -5.87
C ILE A 301 6.07 -15.04 -5.03
N VAL A 302 4.80 -15.20 -5.37
CA VAL A 302 3.91 -16.19 -4.76
C VAL A 302 3.38 -17.13 -5.82
N LEU A 303 3.69 -18.40 -5.66
CA LEU A 303 3.13 -19.49 -6.44
C LEU A 303 2.04 -20.13 -5.59
N THR A 304 0.82 -20.23 -6.08
CA THR A 304 -0.22 -20.99 -5.35
C THR A 304 -0.50 -22.28 -6.09
N SER A 305 -0.65 -23.37 -5.33
CA SER A 305 -0.96 -24.67 -5.90
C SER A 305 -1.91 -25.48 -5.03
N ASN A 306 -2.82 -26.21 -5.66
CA ASN A 306 -3.73 -27.14 -4.99
C ASN A 306 -3.13 -28.55 -4.85
N LEU A 307 -1.85 -28.74 -5.18
CA LEU A 307 -1.15 -30.01 -4.94
C LEU A 307 -1.20 -30.41 -3.47
N GLY A 308 -1.52 -31.68 -3.21
CA GLY A 308 -1.65 -32.21 -1.85
C GLY A 308 -2.90 -31.74 -1.09
N ALA A 309 -3.81 -30.99 -1.73
CA ALA A 309 -5.06 -30.56 -1.09
C ALA A 309 -5.91 -31.76 -0.63
N ASP A 310 -5.96 -32.85 -1.39
CA ASP A 310 -6.75 -34.04 -1.04
C ASP A 310 -6.25 -34.70 0.26
N ILE A 311 -4.94 -34.69 0.51
CA ILE A 311 -4.35 -35.21 1.75
C ILE A 311 -4.77 -34.34 2.93
N LEU A 312 -4.70 -33.03 2.76
CA LEU A 312 -5.15 -32.05 3.77
C LEU A 312 -6.67 -32.13 4.01
N VAL A 313 -7.42 -32.60 3.00
CA VAL A 313 -8.87 -32.79 3.06
C VAL A 313 -9.24 -34.09 3.77
N GLY A 314 -8.48 -35.16 3.59
CA GLY A 314 -8.72 -36.46 4.22
C GLY A 314 -8.17 -36.58 5.65
N ALA A 315 -7.22 -35.73 6.04
CA ALA A 315 -6.66 -35.74 7.38
C ALA A 315 -7.66 -35.18 8.42
N ASP A 316 -7.94 -35.96 9.46
CA ASP A 316 -8.64 -35.50 10.66
C ASP A 316 -7.74 -34.55 11.46
N LEU A 317 -7.69 -33.29 11.02
CA LEU A 317 -7.04 -32.18 11.73
C LEU A 317 -7.80 -31.78 13.02
N THR A 318 -8.71 -32.62 13.51
CA THR A 318 -9.41 -32.44 14.80
C THR A 318 -8.49 -32.61 16.02
N LYS A 319 -7.26 -33.08 15.82
CA LYS A 319 -6.23 -33.22 16.87
C LYS A 319 -5.13 -32.15 16.71
N GLY A 320 -5.44 -30.93 17.12
CA GLY A 320 -4.48 -29.83 17.22
C GLY A 320 -4.51 -28.87 16.02
N ASP A 321 -4.08 -27.63 16.28
CA ASP A 321 -4.05 -26.55 15.28
C ASP A 321 -2.83 -26.63 14.33
N GLU A 322 -1.92 -27.56 14.58
CA GLU A 322 -0.68 -27.76 13.84
C GLU A 322 -0.79 -28.92 12.84
N ILE A 323 -0.17 -28.75 11.67
CA ILE A 323 -0.12 -29.79 10.64
C ILE A 323 0.87 -30.87 11.09
N ALA A 324 0.38 -32.11 11.25
CA ALA A 324 1.25 -33.23 11.58
C ALA A 324 2.39 -33.38 10.55
N GLN A 325 3.60 -33.67 11.04
CA GLN A 325 4.80 -33.78 10.20
C GLN A 325 4.64 -34.82 9.07
N GLU A 326 3.89 -35.90 9.33
CA GLU A 326 3.56 -36.93 8.34
C GLU A 326 2.78 -36.35 7.15
N ILE A 327 1.80 -35.47 7.41
CA ILE A 327 1.00 -34.80 6.38
C ILE A 327 1.90 -33.85 5.57
N ARG A 328 2.77 -33.09 6.26
CA ARG A 328 3.73 -32.19 5.61
C ARG A 328 4.64 -32.97 4.66
N SER A 329 5.21 -34.08 5.12
CA SER A 329 6.06 -34.95 4.29
C SER A 329 5.30 -35.52 3.09
N ALA A 330 4.05 -35.94 3.27
CA ALA A 330 3.23 -36.48 2.18
C ALA A 330 2.89 -35.42 1.10
N VAL A 331 2.54 -34.20 1.53
CA VAL A 331 2.31 -33.08 0.60
C VAL A 331 3.60 -32.72 -0.14
N MET A 332 4.74 -32.65 0.55
CA MET A 332 6.03 -32.34 -0.07
C MET A 332 6.49 -33.42 -1.05
N ALA A 333 6.18 -34.69 -0.80
CA ALA A 333 6.47 -35.77 -1.75
C ALA A 333 5.74 -35.57 -3.10
N ILE A 334 4.47 -35.11 -3.05
CA ILE A 334 3.71 -34.77 -4.27
C ILE A 334 4.38 -33.61 -5.00
N VAL A 335 4.77 -32.54 -4.28
CA VAL A 335 5.45 -31.38 -4.87
C VAL A 335 6.78 -31.78 -5.53
N GLN A 336 7.58 -32.59 -4.86
CA GLN A 336 8.85 -33.11 -5.38
C GLN A 336 8.67 -34.00 -6.62
N SER A 337 7.56 -34.73 -6.72
CA SER A 337 7.23 -35.50 -7.91
C SER A 337 6.72 -34.64 -9.08
N SER A 338 6.23 -33.43 -8.79
CA SER A 338 5.59 -32.54 -9.79
C SER A 338 6.59 -31.59 -10.46
N TYR A 339 7.65 -31.18 -9.75
CA TYR A 339 8.60 -30.17 -10.21
C TYR A 339 10.06 -30.62 -10.07
N ALA A 340 10.94 -30.03 -10.88
CA ALA A 340 12.36 -30.34 -10.85
C ALA A 340 13.01 -29.84 -9.54
N PRO A 341 13.97 -30.59 -8.95
CA PRO A 341 14.65 -30.17 -7.73
C PRO A 341 15.34 -28.80 -7.84
N GLU A 342 15.85 -28.45 -9.02
CA GLU A 342 16.51 -27.17 -9.27
C GLU A 342 15.57 -26.01 -9.00
N PHE A 343 14.33 -26.10 -9.47
CA PHE A 343 13.30 -25.08 -9.23
C PHE A 343 12.89 -25.01 -7.76
N LEU A 344 12.65 -26.17 -7.14
CA LEU A 344 12.21 -26.25 -5.74
C LEU A 344 13.24 -25.66 -4.77
N ASN A 345 14.53 -25.87 -5.05
CA ASN A 345 15.63 -25.35 -4.22
C ASN A 345 15.81 -23.82 -4.33
N ARG A 346 15.13 -23.15 -5.28
CA ARG A 346 15.17 -21.69 -5.42
C ARG A 346 13.96 -20.99 -4.81
N ILE A 347 12.99 -21.74 -4.32
CA ILE A 347 11.87 -21.20 -3.56
C ILE A 347 12.32 -21.09 -2.11
N ASP A 348 12.16 -19.92 -1.52
CA ASP A 348 12.67 -19.67 -0.17
C ASP A 348 11.85 -20.44 0.88
N GLU A 349 10.52 -20.48 0.73
CA GLU A 349 9.64 -21.17 1.68
C GLU A 349 8.45 -21.89 1.03
N PHE A 350 8.16 -23.09 1.54
CA PHE A 350 6.96 -23.86 1.21
C PHE A 350 5.96 -23.73 2.35
N ILE A 351 4.84 -23.07 2.09
CA ILE A 351 3.83 -22.74 3.10
C ILE A 351 2.57 -23.57 2.84
N ILE A 352 2.22 -24.42 3.79
CA ILE A 352 1.03 -25.25 3.71
C ILE A 352 -0.13 -24.55 4.44
N PHE A 353 -1.18 -24.24 3.70
CA PHE A 353 -2.40 -23.65 4.23
C PHE A 353 -3.32 -24.76 4.74
N LYS A 354 -3.78 -24.60 5.97
CA LYS A 354 -4.73 -25.53 6.59
C LYS A 354 -6.17 -25.19 6.23
N ARG A 355 -7.06 -26.14 6.51
CA ARG A 355 -8.50 -25.88 6.50
C ARG A 355 -8.85 -24.84 7.56
N LEU A 356 -9.83 -24.00 7.23
CA LEU A 356 -10.35 -23.03 8.17
C LEU A 356 -11.13 -23.76 9.27
N SER A 357 -10.75 -23.54 10.53
CA SER A 357 -11.52 -23.98 11.68
C SER A 357 -12.83 -23.21 11.76
N ARG A 358 -13.81 -23.75 12.50
CA ARG A 358 -15.09 -23.05 12.73
C ARG A 358 -14.88 -21.66 13.35
N GLN A 359 -13.93 -21.54 14.26
CA GLN A 359 -13.56 -20.27 14.87
C GLN A 359 -12.98 -19.29 13.82
N ALA A 360 -12.05 -19.76 12.98
CA ALA A 360 -11.48 -18.92 11.92
C ALA A 360 -12.54 -18.46 10.92
N LEU A 361 -13.51 -19.32 10.58
CA LEU A 361 -14.65 -18.96 9.73
C LEU A 361 -15.51 -17.87 10.38
N ARG A 362 -15.81 -17.99 11.68
CA ARG A 362 -16.57 -16.98 12.42
C ARG A 362 -15.86 -15.63 12.42
N ASP A 363 -14.54 -15.62 12.63
CA ASP A 363 -13.74 -14.39 12.55
C ASP A 363 -13.78 -13.79 11.13
N ILE A 364 -13.78 -14.62 10.08
CA ILE A 364 -13.93 -14.16 8.69
C ILE A 364 -15.33 -13.54 8.47
N VAL A 365 -16.40 -14.16 8.99
CA VAL A 365 -17.75 -13.59 8.95
C VAL A 365 -17.75 -12.20 9.59
N ASP A 366 -17.14 -12.05 10.77
CA ASP A 366 -17.05 -10.77 11.46
C ASP A 366 -16.26 -9.71 10.69
N ILE A 367 -15.22 -10.11 9.95
CA ILE A 367 -14.48 -9.20 9.06
C ILE A 367 -15.39 -8.72 7.93
N ARG A 368 -16.10 -9.64 7.25
CA ARG A 368 -16.99 -9.29 6.12
C ARG A 368 -18.20 -8.47 6.55
N LEU A 369 -18.74 -8.71 7.74
CA LEU A 369 -19.81 -7.89 8.31
C LEU A 369 -19.32 -6.48 8.65
N ARG A 370 -18.08 -6.33 9.14
CA ARG A 370 -17.47 -5.00 9.35
C ARG A 370 -17.23 -4.24 8.04
N GLU A 371 -16.81 -4.92 6.97
CA GLU A 371 -16.69 -4.33 5.64
C GLU A 371 -18.05 -3.88 5.08
N LEU A 372 -19.14 -4.59 5.41
CA LEU A 372 -20.49 -4.17 5.06
C LEU A 372 -20.93 -2.97 5.91
N GLN A 373 -20.64 -2.99 7.21
CA GLN A 373 -20.91 -1.90 8.14
C GLN A 373 -20.25 -0.59 7.70
N SER A 374 -18.98 -0.62 7.28
CA SER A 374 -18.27 0.59 6.86
C SER A 374 -18.91 1.30 5.67
N ARG A 375 -19.62 0.56 4.80
CA ARG A 375 -20.40 1.14 3.69
C ARG A 375 -21.71 1.77 4.14
N LEU A 376 -22.19 1.44 5.34
CA LEU A 376 -23.41 1.96 5.95
C LEU A 376 -23.15 3.15 6.88
N ASP A 377 -21.90 3.31 7.34
CA ASP A 377 -21.48 4.39 8.24
C ASP A 377 -21.75 5.78 7.64
N ASP A 378 -21.54 5.96 6.33
CA ASP A 378 -21.88 7.21 5.61
C ASP A 378 -23.37 7.56 5.73
N ARG A 379 -24.22 6.54 5.87
CA ARG A 379 -25.67 6.68 6.03
C ARG A 379 -26.10 6.62 7.50
N ARG A 380 -25.15 6.57 8.45
CA ARG A 380 -25.39 6.44 9.90
C ARG A 380 -26.31 5.26 10.24
N ILE A 381 -26.21 4.15 9.50
CA ILE A 381 -27.00 2.96 9.76
C ILE A 381 -26.11 1.94 10.48
N THR A 382 -26.59 1.41 11.60
CA THR A 382 -25.88 0.37 12.35
C THR A 382 -26.46 -0.99 12.00
N LEU A 383 -25.63 -1.91 11.54
CA LEU A 383 -26.00 -3.30 11.28
C LEU A 383 -25.73 -4.14 12.53
N GLN A 384 -26.79 -4.72 13.10
CA GLN A 384 -26.68 -5.69 14.20
C GLN A 384 -26.95 -7.09 13.70
N VAL A 385 -26.01 -8.00 13.98
CA VAL A 385 -26.08 -9.41 13.58
C VAL A 385 -25.93 -10.26 14.83
N THR A 386 -26.90 -11.13 15.08
CA THR A 386 -26.90 -12.04 16.23
C THR A 386 -25.86 -13.15 16.04
N ASP A 387 -25.40 -13.74 17.15
CA ASP A 387 -24.45 -14.85 17.10
C ASP A 387 -25.04 -16.09 16.39
N GLU A 388 -26.33 -16.35 16.55
CA GLU A 388 -27.02 -17.43 15.83
C GLU A 388 -26.98 -17.22 14.31
N THR A 389 -27.15 -15.99 13.84
CA THR A 389 -27.02 -15.64 12.43
C THR A 389 -25.59 -15.83 11.92
N LYS A 390 -24.59 -15.47 12.73
CA LYS A 390 -23.17 -15.68 12.38
C LYS A 390 -22.84 -17.16 12.24
N ASP A 391 -23.33 -17.98 13.17
CA ASP A 391 -23.15 -19.44 13.12
C ASP A 391 -23.84 -20.04 11.89
N TRP A 392 -25.05 -19.58 11.55
CA TRP A 392 -25.74 -19.99 10.33
C TRP A 392 -24.97 -19.61 9.05
N LEU A 393 -24.38 -18.41 9.01
CA LEU A 393 -23.52 -17.98 7.90
C LEU A 393 -22.25 -18.84 7.79
N CYS A 394 -21.68 -19.28 8.92
CA CYS A 394 -20.54 -20.20 8.91
C CYS A 394 -20.92 -21.55 8.32
N ASP A 395 -22.05 -22.12 8.75
CA ASP A 395 -22.50 -23.45 8.34
C ASP A 395 -22.90 -23.49 6.85
N ARG A 396 -23.50 -22.40 6.32
CA ARG A 396 -23.92 -22.29 4.91
C ARG A 396 -22.86 -21.68 3.99
N GLY A 397 -21.92 -20.92 4.53
CA GLY A 397 -20.90 -20.19 3.78
C GLY A 397 -19.59 -20.97 3.60
N TYR A 398 -19.43 -22.12 4.25
CA TYR A 398 -18.27 -23.00 4.14
C TYR A 398 -18.56 -24.22 3.28
N ASP A 399 -17.65 -24.51 2.36
CA ASP A 399 -17.63 -25.74 1.59
C ASP A 399 -16.26 -26.42 1.76
N PRO A 400 -16.17 -27.71 2.10
CA PRO A 400 -14.89 -28.40 2.28
C PRO A 400 -13.95 -28.37 1.05
N ARG A 401 -14.49 -28.21 -0.17
CA ARG A 401 -13.74 -28.10 -1.44
C ARG A 401 -13.42 -26.64 -1.79
N TYR A 402 -14.35 -25.73 -1.55
CA TYR A 402 -14.23 -24.32 -1.97
C TYR A 402 -13.88 -23.33 -0.84
N GLY A 403 -13.71 -23.82 0.39
CA GLY A 403 -13.39 -23.01 1.57
C GLY A 403 -14.45 -21.96 1.88
N ALA A 404 -14.00 -20.76 2.26
CA ALA A 404 -14.87 -19.61 2.54
C ALA A 404 -15.29 -18.83 1.28
N ARG A 405 -14.98 -19.31 0.06
CA ARG A 405 -15.31 -18.62 -1.20
C ARG A 405 -16.82 -18.35 -1.37
N PRO A 406 -17.74 -19.28 -1.01
CA PRO A 406 -19.18 -19.03 -1.08
C PRO A 406 -19.68 -17.94 -0.12
N LEU A 407 -18.97 -17.70 0.99
CA LEU A 407 -19.42 -16.83 2.08
C LEU A 407 -19.70 -15.40 1.62
N ASN A 408 -18.83 -14.79 0.81
CA ASN A 408 -19.02 -13.42 0.32
C ASN A 408 -20.30 -13.30 -0.53
N ARG A 409 -20.58 -14.33 -1.34
CA ARG A 409 -21.79 -14.39 -2.17
C ARG A 409 -23.03 -14.59 -1.30
N LEU A 410 -22.94 -15.42 -0.25
CA LEU A 410 -24.02 -15.65 0.70
C LEU A 410 -24.37 -14.35 1.45
N ILE A 411 -23.37 -13.66 2.03
CA ILE A 411 -23.58 -12.39 2.74
C ILE A 411 -24.17 -11.32 1.81
N SER A 412 -23.64 -11.21 0.59
CA SER A 412 -24.17 -10.24 -0.40
C SER A 412 -25.62 -10.55 -0.76
N LYS A 413 -25.96 -11.84 -0.93
CA LYS A 413 -27.31 -12.26 -1.31
C LYS A 413 -28.31 -12.11 -0.16
N GLU A 414 -27.99 -12.63 1.02
CA GLU A 414 -28.92 -12.74 2.14
C GLU A 414 -28.99 -11.47 2.99
N ILE A 415 -27.92 -10.69 3.05
CA ILE A 415 -27.88 -9.43 3.82
C ILE A 415 -27.87 -8.24 2.88
N GLY A 416 -26.91 -8.19 1.94
CA GLY A 416 -26.70 -7.03 1.06
C GLY A 416 -27.92 -6.69 0.20
N ASN A 417 -28.47 -7.68 -0.51
CA ASN A 417 -29.63 -7.44 -1.40
C ASN A 417 -30.89 -7.06 -0.61
N HIS A 418 -31.16 -7.72 0.51
CA HIS A 418 -32.30 -7.41 1.37
C HIS A 418 -32.19 -6.02 1.97
N LEU A 419 -31.00 -5.66 2.46
CA LEU A 419 -30.74 -4.32 2.96
C LEU A 419 -30.91 -3.26 1.87
N ALA A 420 -30.42 -3.52 0.66
CA ALA A 420 -30.60 -2.62 -0.48
C ALA A 420 -32.09 -2.41 -0.83
N ASP A 421 -32.88 -3.48 -0.88
CA ASP A 421 -34.32 -3.40 -1.14
C ASP A 421 -35.04 -2.55 -0.07
N LYS A 422 -34.76 -2.79 1.22
CA LYS A 422 -35.36 -2.01 2.31
C LYS A 422 -34.92 -0.55 2.36
N LEU A 423 -33.68 -0.26 1.97
CA LEU A 423 -33.21 1.12 1.82
C LEU A 423 -33.92 1.86 0.68
N ILE A 424 -34.12 1.19 -0.46
CA ILE A 424 -34.82 1.78 -1.62
C ILE A 424 -36.31 1.99 -1.30
N ARG A 425 -36.94 1.07 -0.57
CA ARG A 425 -38.34 1.19 -0.10
C ARG A 425 -38.53 2.23 0.99
N GLY A 426 -37.44 2.73 1.60
CA GLY A 426 -37.50 3.67 2.72
C GLY A 426 -37.92 3.04 4.05
N GLU A 427 -37.85 1.71 4.18
CA GLU A 427 -38.17 0.99 5.41
C GLU A 427 -37.05 1.11 6.45
N VAL A 428 -35.80 1.21 5.99
CA VAL A 428 -34.62 1.51 6.82
C VAL A 428 -34.18 2.94 6.51
N VAL A 429 -34.20 3.82 7.50
CA VAL A 429 -33.79 5.22 7.32
C VAL A 429 -32.46 5.53 8.01
N THR A 430 -31.84 6.63 7.59
CA THR A 430 -30.59 7.16 8.18
C THR A 430 -30.73 7.31 9.71
N GLY A 431 -29.75 6.81 10.45
CA GLY A 431 -29.74 6.86 11.92
C GLY A 431 -30.39 5.65 12.61
N GLN A 432 -30.97 4.70 11.87
CA GLN A 432 -31.57 3.50 12.45
C GLN A 432 -30.60 2.32 12.55
N THR A 433 -30.99 1.35 13.39
CA THR A 433 -30.34 0.05 13.47
C THR A 433 -31.08 -0.96 12.59
N ALA A 434 -30.35 -1.59 11.68
CA ALA A 434 -30.81 -2.70 10.87
C ALA A 434 -30.41 -4.01 11.56
N TYR A 435 -31.39 -4.78 12.01
CA TYR A 435 -31.22 -6.08 12.63
C TYR A 435 -31.32 -7.19 11.59
N VAL A 436 -30.32 -8.07 11.53
CA VAL A 436 -30.39 -9.26 10.68
C VAL A 436 -31.13 -10.35 11.43
N VAL A 437 -32.25 -10.81 10.87
CA VAL A 437 -33.15 -11.80 11.47
C VAL A 437 -33.35 -12.99 10.53
N PHE A 438 -33.76 -14.13 11.07
CA PHE A 438 -34.17 -15.25 10.23
C PHE A 438 -35.50 -14.96 9.54
N ASN A 439 -35.64 -15.38 8.28
CA ASN A 439 -36.93 -15.32 7.60
C ASN A 439 -37.96 -16.26 8.27
N ALA A 440 -39.26 -16.11 7.94
CA ALA A 440 -40.35 -16.87 8.55
C ALA A 440 -40.16 -18.41 8.49
N ASN A 441 -39.43 -18.91 7.49
CA ASN A 441 -39.18 -20.33 7.29
C ASN A 441 -37.80 -20.81 7.83
N LYS A 442 -37.01 -19.93 8.44
CA LYS A 442 -35.62 -20.15 8.88
C LYS A 442 -34.69 -20.71 7.80
N THR A 443 -35.00 -20.47 6.53
CA THR A 443 -34.22 -20.94 5.37
C THR A 443 -33.25 -19.89 4.84
N GLY A 444 -33.37 -18.65 5.29
CA GLY A 444 -32.56 -17.50 4.87
C GLY A 444 -32.67 -16.35 5.86
N LEU A 445 -32.08 -15.22 5.51
CA LEU A 445 -32.06 -14.03 6.36
C LEU A 445 -32.95 -12.91 5.78
N ASP A 446 -33.41 -12.03 6.65
CA ASP A 446 -34.09 -10.78 6.29
C ASP A 446 -33.62 -9.65 7.23
N ILE A 447 -33.95 -8.41 6.89
CA ILE A 447 -33.58 -7.22 7.67
C ILE A 447 -34.79 -6.66 8.40
N SER A 448 -34.71 -6.43 9.71
CA SER A 448 -35.74 -5.77 10.51
C SER A 448 -35.23 -4.45 11.08
N THR A 449 -36.11 -3.47 11.27
CA THR A 449 -35.80 -2.24 12.02
C THR A 449 -36.17 -2.35 13.50
N SER A 450 -36.88 -3.41 13.88
CA SER A 450 -37.18 -3.75 15.28
C SER A 450 -36.23 -4.86 15.75
N PRO A 451 -35.77 -4.81 17.01
CA PRO A 451 -34.92 -5.85 17.56
C PRO A 451 -35.63 -7.23 17.51
N PRO A 452 -34.88 -8.31 17.23
CA PRO A 452 -35.40 -9.68 17.16
C PRO A 452 -35.86 -10.24 18.52
#